data_AF-A0A3L6SA40-F1
#
_entry.id   AF-A0A3L6SA40-F1
#
_cell.length_a   1.000
_cell.length_b   1.000
_cell.length_c   1.000
_cell.angle_alpha   90.00
_cell.angle_beta   90.00
_cell.angle_gamma   90.00
#
_symmetry.space_group_name_H-M   'P 1'
#
loop_
_entity.id
_entity.type
_entity.pdbx_description
1 polymer ?
#
loop_
_entity_poly.entity_id
_entity_poly.type
_entity_poly.pdbx_seq_one_letter_code
_entity_poly.pdbx_strand_id
1 'polypeptide(L)'
;MRQLGVEGEDRRELTRDHGGGGGNARAAVAGWARPPSLDAPVSPSPRHPPPAPVIGPPRFFLRLVFGTLLRVKQEIRKMQKAACQNSRKIIDENIRLYGELETKKSEIDRKCQQLEMFATKSNTDREKLDAAKEKNAKENRLLNLATLKQNEEYEKLLRLVKKQEHEKEDTLKKLYNLEMQLASKQKLELEIEQLRGKLEVMKHMGDADTSLKEKLDELLETLEKKDEEAIDSLNQTLIIKERRTNDELEEAKKALTTSLPKMSGARSLIGVRRMGEVDQKAFLDACKEKTAEDDEEKLALLCSKWEDEIRQPEWHPFKVIQVDGEAKELFSGRFILRKWIATPANLWQRMLAVSNTHSMVREIIKEDVDKLQALKAELGEKAHNVVVKALHEINEYNPSGRYPLPELWNFKDDQKAPMGEVAAYIVKRWKSYKRKHTYYT
;
A
#
# COMPACT_ATOMS: atom_id res chain seq x y z
N MET A 1 -52.68 -2.31 -6.07
CA MET A 1 -53.47 -1.74 -7.18
C MET A 1 -52.66 -1.88 -8.46
N ARG A 2 -53.30 -2.44 -9.50
CA ARG A 2 -52.81 -2.71 -10.87
C ARG A 2 -52.07 -4.03 -11.11
N GLN A 3 -52.89 -5.00 -11.51
CA GLN A 3 -52.60 -6.01 -12.53
C GLN A 3 -52.24 -5.36 -13.88
N LEU A 4 -51.46 -6.05 -14.71
CA LEU A 4 -51.79 -6.40 -16.10
C LEU A 4 -50.95 -7.64 -16.50
N GLY A 5 -51.61 -8.68 -17.03
CA GLY A 5 -51.00 -9.85 -17.69
C GLY A 5 -50.49 -9.48 -19.10
N VAL A 6 -50.08 -10.39 -19.99
CA VAL A 6 -50.44 -11.79 -20.29
C VAL A 6 -49.32 -12.33 -21.21
N GLU A 7 -48.90 -13.60 -21.11
CA GLU A 7 -48.93 -14.69 -22.15
C GLU A 7 -47.49 -15.28 -22.17
N GLY A 8 -47.17 -16.56 -22.20
CA GLY A 8 -47.88 -17.83 -22.34
C GLY A 8 -46.87 -18.78 -23.00
N GLU A 9 -46.50 -19.90 -22.36
CA GLU A 9 -46.07 -21.12 -23.06
C GLU A 9 -45.88 -22.29 -22.09
N ASP A 10 -46.70 -23.32 -22.29
CA ASP A 10 -46.61 -24.67 -21.73
C ASP A 10 -45.22 -25.26 -21.96
N ARG A 11 -44.53 -25.66 -20.90
CA ARG A 11 -43.40 -26.59 -21.00
C ARG A 11 -43.65 -27.78 -20.10
N ARG A 12 -44.10 -28.87 -20.74
CA ARG A 12 -44.24 -30.22 -20.19
C ARG A 12 -42.95 -30.61 -19.46
N GLU A 13 -43.10 -31.05 -18.22
CA GLU A 13 -42.09 -31.80 -17.50
C GLU A 13 -41.76 -33.08 -18.27
N LEU A 14 -40.51 -33.17 -18.74
CA LEU A 14 -39.89 -34.39 -19.24
C LEU A 14 -38.65 -34.64 -18.38
N THR A 15 -38.85 -35.26 -17.23
CA THR A 15 -37.78 -35.93 -16.49
C THR A 15 -37.40 -37.19 -17.27
N ARG A 16 -36.33 -37.09 -18.07
CA ARG A 16 -35.58 -38.25 -18.57
C ARG A 16 -34.70 -38.74 -17.43
N ASP A 17 -35.15 -39.76 -16.74
CA ASP A 17 -34.31 -40.63 -15.94
C ASP A 17 -33.79 -41.76 -16.85
N HIS A 18 -32.48 -41.87 -17.02
CA HIS A 18 -31.79 -42.98 -17.70
C HIS A 18 -30.68 -43.48 -16.78
N GLY A 19 -31.09 -44.12 -15.68
CA GLY A 19 -30.25 -45.02 -14.91
C GLY A 19 -30.37 -46.43 -15.46
N GLY A 20 -29.41 -46.85 -16.29
CA GLY A 20 -29.25 -48.23 -16.72
C GLY A 20 -28.73 -49.10 -15.57
N GLY A 21 -29.63 -49.73 -14.82
CA GLY A 21 -29.33 -50.84 -13.93
C GLY A 21 -29.51 -52.18 -14.64
N GLY A 22 -28.47 -52.68 -15.31
CA GLY A 22 -28.42 -54.03 -15.85
C GLY A 22 -27.85 -54.99 -14.82
N GLY A 23 -28.69 -55.74 -14.11
CA GLY A 23 -28.26 -56.71 -13.11
C GLY A 23 -29.29 -57.82 -12.86
N ASN A 24 -28.96 -59.01 -13.39
CA ASN A 24 -29.46 -60.34 -13.04
C ASN A 24 -30.97 -60.64 -13.10
N ALA A 25 -31.37 -61.24 -14.22
CA ALA A 25 -32.42 -62.28 -14.22
C ALA A 25 -31.87 -63.55 -14.90
N ARG A 26 -31.45 -64.51 -14.07
CA ARG A 26 -31.36 -65.92 -14.43
C ARG A 26 -32.80 -66.40 -14.70
N ALA A 27 -33.12 -66.70 -15.95
CA ALA A 27 -34.30 -67.47 -16.31
C ALA A 27 -33.86 -68.69 -17.13
N ALA A 28 -34.33 -69.84 -16.68
CA ALA A 28 -34.00 -71.16 -17.18
C ALA A 28 -34.47 -71.37 -18.62
N VAL A 29 -33.62 -71.96 -19.45
CA VAL A 29 -34.03 -72.61 -20.70
C VAL A 29 -34.05 -74.12 -20.43
N ALA A 30 -35.24 -74.69 -20.49
CA ALA A 30 -35.54 -76.11 -20.39
C ALA A 30 -35.69 -76.73 -21.80
N GLY A 31 -35.30 -78.01 -21.91
CA GLY A 31 -35.53 -78.92 -23.05
C GLY A 31 -34.64 -78.59 -24.26
N TRP A 32 -33.98 -79.52 -24.94
CA TRP A 32 -34.49 -80.78 -25.47
C TRP A 32 -33.40 -81.88 -25.46
N ALA A 33 -33.87 -83.08 -25.10
CA ALA A 33 -33.32 -84.44 -25.17
C ALA A 33 -31.88 -84.74 -25.65
N ARG A 34 -31.15 -85.49 -24.80
CA ARG A 34 -30.05 -86.39 -25.18
C ARG A 34 -30.58 -87.61 -25.97
N PRO A 35 -29.80 -88.20 -26.89
CA PRO A 35 -30.08 -89.54 -27.40
C PRO A 35 -29.64 -90.63 -26.39
N PRO A 36 -30.34 -91.78 -26.30
CA PRO A 36 -29.99 -92.85 -25.39
C PRO A 36 -28.88 -93.74 -25.95
N SER A 37 -27.91 -94.06 -25.09
CA SER A 37 -26.99 -95.18 -25.21
C SER A 37 -27.72 -96.48 -24.88
N LEU A 38 -27.83 -97.39 -25.84
CA LEU A 38 -28.33 -98.75 -25.66
C LEU A 38 -27.17 -99.73 -25.88
N ASP A 39 -26.52 -100.10 -24.78
CA ASP A 39 -25.78 -101.36 -24.64
C ASP A 39 -26.71 -102.36 -23.93
N ALA A 40 -27.07 -103.44 -24.61
CA ALA A 40 -27.61 -104.66 -24.00
C ALA A 40 -27.44 -105.87 -24.95
N PRO A 41 -27.33 -107.09 -24.43
CA PRO A 41 -26.45 -108.14 -24.97
C PRO A 41 -27.14 -109.12 -25.93
N VAL A 42 -26.28 -109.82 -26.67
CA VAL A 42 -26.58 -110.97 -27.53
C VAL A 42 -26.97 -112.20 -26.69
N SER A 43 -28.06 -112.86 -27.05
CA SER A 43 -28.38 -114.25 -26.68
C SER A 43 -29.37 -114.87 -27.67
N PRO A 44 -29.42 -116.21 -27.81
CA PRO A 44 -29.39 -116.87 -29.12
C PRO A 44 -30.75 -117.24 -29.72
N SER A 45 -30.74 -117.40 -31.03
CA SER A 45 -31.83 -117.80 -31.92
C SER A 45 -32.55 -119.10 -31.51
N PRO A 46 -33.89 -119.17 -31.67
CA PRO A 46 -34.59 -120.41 -31.93
C PRO A 46 -34.54 -120.74 -33.44
N ARG A 47 -34.43 -122.04 -33.73
CA ARG A 47 -34.30 -122.63 -35.07
C ARG A 47 -35.50 -122.28 -35.96
N HIS A 48 -35.23 -121.86 -37.19
CA HIS A 48 -36.24 -121.77 -38.26
C HIS A 48 -36.49 -123.15 -38.91
N PRO A 49 -37.74 -123.47 -39.30
CA PRO A 49 -38.07 -124.53 -40.26
C PRO A 49 -37.71 -124.11 -41.70
N PRO A 50 -37.66 -125.03 -42.70
CA PRO A 50 -37.09 -124.75 -44.02
C PRO A 50 -37.91 -123.71 -44.80
N PRO A 51 -37.28 -122.94 -45.72
CA PRO A 51 -37.93 -121.82 -46.37
C PRO A 51 -38.97 -122.29 -47.39
N ALA A 52 -40.17 -121.74 -47.31
CA ALA A 52 -41.13 -121.74 -48.40
C ALA A 52 -40.65 -120.78 -49.51
N PRO A 53 -40.96 -121.05 -50.79
CA PRO A 53 -40.51 -120.21 -51.90
C PRO A 53 -41.24 -118.87 -51.86
N VAL A 54 -40.55 -117.82 -51.41
CA VAL A 54 -41.04 -116.44 -51.55
C VAL A 54 -40.86 -116.06 -53.02
N ILE A 55 -41.96 -116.09 -53.77
CA ILE A 55 -42.05 -115.47 -55.10
C ILE A 55 -41.75 -114.00 -54.90
N GLY A 56 -40.51 -113.60 -55.23
CA GLY A 56 -40.08 -112.21 -55.17
C GLY A 56 -40.95 -111.35 -56.08
N PRO A 57 -41.19 -110.07 -55.71
CA PRO A 57 -42.02 -109.19 -56.51
C PRO A 57 -41.48 -109.13 -57.95
N PRO A 58 -42.35 -109.10 -58.98
CA PRO A 58 -41.91 -109.13 -60.37
C PRO A 58 -40.81 -108.09 -60.61
N ARG A 59 -39.78 -108.42 -61.41
CA ARG A 59 -38.60 -107.56 -61.67
C ARG A 59 -38.93 -106.08 -61.99
N PHE A 60 -40.13 -105.82 -62.52
CA PHE A 60 -40.68 -104.48 -62.73
C PHE A 60 -40.91 -103.68 -61.43
N PHE A 61 -41.43 -104.31 -60.37
CA PHE A 61 -41.70 -103.67 -59.08
C PHE A 61 -40.42 -103.24 -58.38
N LEU A 62 -39.39 -104.10 -58.36
CA LEU A 62 -38.07 -103.76 -57.81
C LEU A 62 -37.40 -102.62 -58.58
N ARG A 63 -37.48 -102.62 -59.92
CA ARG A 63 -36.93 -101.55 -60.76
C ARG A 63 -37.64 -100.21 -60.52
N LEU A 64 -38.96 -100.23 -60.31
CA LEU A 64 -39.74 -99.03 -60.01
C LEU A 64 -39.38 -98.45 -58.64
N VAL A 65 -39.29 -99.30 -57.61
CA VAL A 65 -38.94 -98.90 -56.23
C VAL A 65 -37.50 -98.39 -56.14
N PHE A 66 -36.53 -99.05 -56.79
CA PHE A 66 -35.15 -98.53 -56.85
C PHE A 66 -35.09 -97.19 -57.60
N GLY A 67 -35.85 -97.04 -58.69
CA GLY A 67 -35.92 -95.79 -59.46
C GLY A 67 -36.51 -94.61 -58.66
N THR A 68 -37.55 -94.84 -57.85
CA THR A 68 -38.11 -93.80 -56.96
C THR A 68 -37.20 -93.50 -55.78
N LEU A 69 -36.57 -94.52 -55.17
CA LEU A 69 -35.60 -94.34 -54.09
C LEU A 69 -34.38 -93.51 -54.55
N LEU A 70 -33.87 -93.77 -55.77
CA LEU A 70 -32.75 -93.00 -56.33
C LEU A 70 -33.12 -91.53 -56.55
N ARG A 71 -34.35 -91.27 -57.05
CA ARG A 71 -34.89 -89.91 -57.21
C ARG A 71 -35.04 -89.20 -55.86
N VAL A 72 -35.63 -89.86 -54.86
CA VAL A 72 -35.77 -89.31 -53.50
C VAL A 72 -34.39 -89.01 -52.90
N LYS A 73 -33.41 -89.90 -53.05
CA LYS A 73 -32.02 -89.67 -52.61
C LYS A 73 -31.33 -88.52 -53.33
N GLN A 74 -31.70 -88.24 -54.59
CA GLN A 74 -31.17 -87.10 -55.34
C GLN A 74 -31.82 -85.79 -54.91
N GLU A 75 -33.13 -85.79 -54.68
CA GLU A 75 -33.87 -84.62 -54.16
C GLU A 75 -33.47 -84.28 -52.72
N ILE A 76 -33.26 -85.27 -51.84
CA ILE A 76 -32.71 -85.04 -50.49
C ILE A 76 -31.35 -84.35 -50.57
N ARG A 77 -30.47 -84.78 -51.49
CA ARG A 77 -29.16 -84.12 -51.68
C ARG A 77 -29.29 -82.69 -52.19
N LYS A 78 -30.23 -82.42 -53.10
CA LYS A 78 -30.51 -81.04 -53.57
C LYS A 78 -31.04 -80.17 -52.43
N MET A 79 -32.00 -80.67 -51.65
CA MET A 79 -32.55 -79.97 -50.48
C MET A 79 -31.48 -79.71 -49.42
N GLN A 80 -30.63 -80.70 -49.10
CA GLN A 80 -29.51 -80.54 -48.17
C GLN A 80 -28.51 -79.48 -48.66
N LYS A 81 -28.19 -79.48 -49.96
CA LYS A 81 -27.29 -78.47 -50.55
C LYS A 81 -27.89 -77.06 -50.46
N ALA A 82 -29.19 -76.92 -50.75
CA ALA A 82 -29.91 -75.65 -50.61
C ALA A 82 -29.98 -75.19 -49.15
N ALA A 83 -30.26 -76.08 -48.20
CA ALA A 83 -30.30 -75.77 -46.77
C ALA A 83 -28.92 -75.35 -46.23
N CYS A 84 -27.84 -76.01 -46.67
CA CYS A 84 -26.47 -75.64 -46.32
C CYS A 84 -26.09 -74.27 -46.90
N GLN A 85 -26.47 -74.00 -48.16
CA GLN A 85 -26.26 -72.70 -48.79
C GLN A 85 -27.01 -71.58 -48.07
N ASN A 86 -28.26 -71.82 -47.69
CA ASN A 86 -29.05 -70.86 -46.93
C ASN A 86 -28.45 -70.59 -45.54
N SER A 87 -28.07 -71.64 -44.82
CA SER A 87 -27.43 -71.51 -43.51
C SER A 87 -26.12 -70.72 -43.60
N ARG A 88 -25.33 -70.93 -44.65
CA ARG A 88 -24.09 -70.18 -44.88
C ARG A 88 -24.34 -68.69 -45.12
N LYS A 89 -25.31 -68.34 -45.96
CA LYS A 89 -25.72 -66.94 -46.16
C LYS A 89 -26.13 -66.26 -44.86
N ILE A 90 -26.88 -66.97 -44.01
CA ILE A 90 -27.29 -66.45 -42.69
C ILE A 90 -26.08 -66.21 -41.78
N ILE A 91 -25.10 -67.11 -41.78
CA ILE A 91 -23.86 -66.95 -41.00
C ILE A 91 -23.04 -65.77 -41.50
N ASP A 92 -22.82 -65.69 -42.81
CA ASP A 92 -22.04 -64.60 -43.43
C ASP A 92 -22.69 -63.24 -43.15
N GLU A 93 -24.02 -63.16 -43.22
CA GLU A 93 -24.78 -61.95 -42.90
C GLU A 93 -24.71 -61.58 -41.41
N ASN A 94 -24.79 -62.55 -40.51
CA ASN A 94 -24.60 -62.29 -39.08
C ASN A 94 -23.19 -61.74 -38.81
N ILE A 95 -22.14 -62.32 -39.42
CA ILE A 95 -20.76 -61.82 -39.29
C ILE A 95 -20.68 -60.36 -39.79
N ARG A 96 -21.29 -60.05 -40.93
CA ARG A 96 -21.35 -58.68 -41.47
C ARG A 96 -22.03 -57.73 -40.48
N LEU A 97 -23.20 -58.09 -39.97
CA LEU A 97 -23.97 -57.29 -39.01
C LEU A 97 -23.22 -57.10 -37.68
N TYR A 98 -22.52 -58.12 -37.18
CA TYR A 98 -21.66 -57.97 -36.00
C TYR A 98 -20.51 -56.99 -36.25
N GLY A 99 -19.88 -57.04 -37.44
CA GLY A 99 -18.86 -56.07 -37.82
C GLY A 99 -19.40 -54.63 -37.86
N GLU A 100 -20.57 -54.43 -38.45
CA GLU A 100 -21.24 -53.12 -38.47
C GLU A 100 -21.59 -52.63 -37.07
N LEU A 101 -22.12 -53.50 -36.22
CA LEU A 101 -22.43 -53.19 -34.83
C LEU A 101 -21.17 -52.73 -34.06
N GLU A 102 -20.05 -53.45 -34.23
CA GLU A 102 -18.80 -53.11 -33.54
C GLU A 102 -18.21 -51.78 -34.02
N THR A 103 -18.32 -51.49 -35.33
CA THR A 103 -17.90 -50.18 -35.87
C THR A 103 -18.75 -49.04 -35.32
N LYS A 104 -20.08 -49.25 -35.19
CA LYS A 104 -21.00 -48.25 -34.63
C LYS A 104 -20.76 -48.03 -33.15
N LYS A 105 -20.47 -49.09 -32.40
CA LYS A 105 -20.08 -49.02 -30.99
C LYS A 105 -18.81 -48.18 -30.81
N SER A 106 -17.77 -48.46 -31.60
CA SER A 106 -16.52 -47.69 -31.59
C SER A 106 -16.73 -46.22 -31.98
N GLU A 107 -17.63 -45.93 -32.93
CA GLU A 107 -17.97 -44.56 -33.33
C GLU A 107 -18.69 -43.80 -32.19
N ILE A 108 -19.59 -44.46 -31.47
CA ILE A 108 -20.27 -43.91 -30.29
C ILE A 108 -19.27 -43.63 -29.18
N ASP A 109 -18.38 -44.58 -28.87
CA ASP A 109 -17.37 -44.40 -27.82
C ASP A 109 -16.45 -43.20 -28.11
N ARG A 110 -16.04 -43.04 -29.37
CA ARG A 110 -15.26 -41.87 -29.81
C ARG A 110 -16.02 -40.56 -29.62
N LYS A 111 -17.33 -40.54 -29.93
CA LYS A 111 -18.19 -39.36 -29.72
C LYS A 111 -18.40 -39.06 -28.24
N CYS A 112 -18.57 -40.08 -27.40
CA CYS A 112 -18.68 -39.94 -25.95
C CYS A 112 -17.41 -39.30 -25.35
N GLN A 113 -16.23 -39.79 -25.72
CA GLN A 113 -14.95 -39.20 -25.28
C GLN A 113 -14.80 -37.74 -25.73
N GLN A 114 -15.18 -37.43 -26.97
CA GLN A 114 -15.14 -36.04 -27.45
C GLN A 114 -16.08 -35.13 -26.64
N LEU A 115 -17.31 -35.57 -26.37
CA LEU A 115 -18.28 -34.82 -25.58
C LEU A 115 -17.79 -34.60 -24.14
N GLU A 116 -17.18 -35.61 -23.53
CA GLU A 116 -16.61 -35.50 -22.18
C GLU A 116 -15.44 -34.49 -22.12
N MET A 117 -14.55 -34.51 -23.13
CA MET A 117 -13.50 -33.52 -23.27
C MET A 117 -14.07 -32.09 -23.46
N PHE A 118 -15.14 -31.93 -24.26
CA PHE A 118 -15.78 -30.62 -24.41
C PHE A 118 -16.46 -30.15 -23.12
N ALA A 119 -17.12 -31.06 -22.39
CA ALA A 119 -17.78 -30.74 -21.12
C ALA A 119 -16.77 -30.30 -20.05
N THR A 120 -15.65 -31.01 -19.91
CA THR A 120 -14.56 -30.65 -18.97
C THR A 120 -13.93 -29.30 -19.31
N LYS A 121 -13.66 -29.05 -20.60
CA LYS A 121 -13.15 -27.76 -21.05
C LYS A 121 -14.13 -26.61 -20.78
N SER A 122 -15.41 -26.80 -21.12
CA SER A 122 -16.45 -25.80 -20.88
C SER A 122 -16.62 -25.48 -19.39
N ASN A 123 -16.56 -26.49 -18.52
CA ASN A 123 -16.59 -26.28 -17.08
C ASN A 123 -15.38 -25.47 -16.60
N THR A 124 -14.18 -25.80 -17.08
CA THR A 124 -12.94 -25.07 -16.75
C THR A 124 -13.00 -23.61 -17.21
N ASP A 125 -13.51 -23.35 -18.41
CA ASP A 125 -13.63 -22.00 -18.95
C ASP A 125 -14.68 -21.17 -18.18
N ARG A 126 -15.77 -21.81 -17.74
CA ARG A 126 -16.77 -21.19 -16.88
C ARG A 126 -16.18 -20.80 -15.52
N GLU A 127 -15.42 -21.68 -14.87
CA GLU A 127 -14.75 -21.39 -13.60
C GLU A 127 -13.77 -20.22 -13.72
N LYS A 128 -12.96 -20.17 -14.79
CA LYS A 128 -12.06 -19.04 -15.07
C LYS A 128 -12.82 -17.74 -15.24
N LEU A 129 -13.95 -17.77 -15.96
CA LEU A 129 -14.79 -16.60 -16.17
C LEU A 129 -15.38 -16.09 -14.85
N ASP A 130 -15.87 -16.99 -14.00
CA ASP A 130 -16.44 -16.64 -12.70
C ASP A 130 -15.38 -16.08 -11.75
N ALA A 131 -14.17 -16.65 -11.74
CA ALA A 131 -13.04 -16.10 -10.98
C ALA A 131 -12.63 -14.69 -11.46
N ALA A 132 -12.63 -14.46 -12.78
CA ALA A 132 -12.34 -13.15 -13.36
C ALA A 132 -13.41 -12.10 -13.01
N LYS A 133 -14.70 -12.48 -13.05
CA LYS A 133 -15.81 -11.62 -12.62
C LYS A 133 -15.69 -11.22 -11.15
N GLU A 134 -15.37 -12.17 -10.27
CA GLU A 134 -15.20 -11.90 -8.84
C GLU A 134 -13.99 -10.99 -8.58
N LYS A 135 -12.88 -11.19 -9.31
CA LYS A 135 -11.71 -10.30 -9.23
C LYS A 135 -12.07 -8.87 -9.67
N ASN A 136 -12.73 -8.71 -10.81
CA ASN A 136 -13.19 -7.40 -11.28
C ASN A 136 -14.17 -6.74 -10.29
N ALA A 137 -15.06 -7.51 -9.67
CA ALA A 137 -15.96 -6.98 -8.65
C ALA A 137 -15.19 -6.45 -7.43
N LYS A 138 -14.14 -7.16 -6.97
CA LYS A 138 -13.27 -6.70 -5.88
C LYS A 138 -12.49 -5.44 -6.27
N GLU A 139 -11.91 -5.39 -7.46
CA GLU A 139 -11.19 -4.21 -7.96
C GLU A 139 -12.12 -2.99 -8.06
N ASN A 140 -13.34 -3.15 -8.57
CA ASN A 140 -14.33 -2.07 -8.61
C ASN A 140 -14.74 -1.59 -7.20
N ARG A 141 -14.91 -2.50 -6.23
CA ARG A 141 -15.18 -2.11 -4.83
C ARG A 141 -14.02 -1.29 -4.24
N LEU A 142 -12.78 -1.71 -4.48
CA LEU A 142 -11.59 -1.00 -4.02
C LEU A 142 -11.46 0.38 -4.67
N LEU A 143 -11.73 0.46 -5.98
CA LEU A 143 -11.72 1.72 -6.72
C LEU A 143 -12.76 2.71 -6.16
N ASN A 144 -13.99 2.24 -5.91
CA ASN A 144 -15.03 3.06 -5.31
C ASN A 144 -14.65 3.56 -3.91
N LEU A 145 -14.04 2.71 -3.09
CA LEU A 145 -13.56 3.11 -1.76
C LEU A 145 -12.45 4.17 -1.85
N ALA A 146 -11.53 4.02 -2.80
CA ALA A 146 -10.46 5.00 -3.02
C ALA A 146 -11.02 6.36 -3.45
N THR A 147 -11.99 6.37 -4.39
CA THR A 147 -12.69 7.59 -4.83
C THR A 147 -13.42 8.27 -3.68
N LEU A 148 -14.10 7.50 -2.83
CA LEU A 148 -14.83 8.04 -1.68
C LEU A 148 -13.88 8.68 -0.66
N LYS A 149 -12.76 8.03 -0.34
CA LYS A 149 -11.73 8.62 0.53
C LYS A 149 -11.11 9.88 -0.06
N GLN A 150 -10.87 9.92 -1.37
CA GLN A 150 -10.39 11.14 -2.01
C GLN A 150 -11.41 12.28 -1.86
N ASN A 151 -12.69 12.02 -2.09
CA ASN A 151 -13.74 13.02 -1.93
C ASN A 151 -13.84 13.53 -0.47
N GLU A 152 -13.71 12.66 0.52
CA GLU A 152 -13.66 13.06 1.93
C GLU A 152 -12.47 13.99 2.24
N GLU A 153 -11.29 13.71 1.69
CA GLU A 153 -10.13 14.59 1.84
C GLU A 153 -10.30 15.91 1.08
N TYR A 154 -10.90 15.90 -0.10
CA TYR A 154 -11.23 17.12 -0.84
C TYR A 154 -12.19 18.02 -0.06
N GLU A 155 -13.21 17.46 0.61
CA GLU A 155 -14.13 18.21 1.46
C GLU A 155 -13.43 18.83 2.69
N LYS A 156 -12.44 18.15 3.27
CA LYS A 156 -11.62 18.72 4.36
C LYS A 156 -10.78 19.89 3.84
N LEU A 157 -10.13 19.72 2.69
CA LEU A 157 -9.34 20.77 2.07
C LEU A 157 -10.20 21.99 1.71
N LEU A 158 -11.39 21.77 1.16
CA LEU A 158 -12.34 22.83 0.82
C LEU A 158 -12.74 23.65 2.04
N ARG A 159 -12.98 23.00 3.19
CA ARG A 159 -13.26 23.69 4.45
C ARG A 159 -12.09 24.54 4.93
N LEU A 160 -10.86 24.04 4.81
CA LEU A 160 -9.65 24.79 5.17
C LEU A 160 -9.45 26.02 4.28
N VAL A 161 -9.66 25.88 2.96
CA VAL A 161 -9.55 27.00 2.01
C VAL A 161 -10.56 28.09 2.35
N LYS A 162 -11.84 27.72 2.57
CA LYS A 162 -12.88 28.68 2.96
C LYS A 162 -12.55 29.42 4.26
N LYS A 163 -11.97 28.71 5.24
CA LYS A 163 -11.52 29.34 6.50
C LYS A 163 -10.41 30.36 6.25
N GLN A 164 -9.42 30.01 5.43
CA GLN A 164 -8.32 30.91 5.10
C GLN A 164 -8.79 32.14 4.30
N GLU A 165 -9.80 31.99 3.42
CA GLU A 165 -10.40 33.10 2.70
C GLU A 165 -11.04 34.11 3.67
N HIS A 166 -11.80 33.62 4.65
CA HIS A 166 -12.42 34.48 5.66
C HIS A 166 -11.38 35.19 6.53
N GLU A 167 -10.35 34.48 6.98
CA GLU A 167 -9.24 35.08 7.75
C GLU A 167 -8.50 36.16 6.95
N LYS A 168 -8.23 35.91 5.66
CA LYS A 168 -7.63 36.93 4.77
C LYS A 168 -8.52 38.15 4.64
N GLU A 169 -9.82 37.96 4.45
CA GLU A 169 -10.76 39.07 4.33
C GLU A 169 -10.81 39.92 5.61
N ASP A 170 -10.77 39.28 6.78
CA ASP A 170 -10.69 39.98 8.07
C ASP A 170 -9.38 40.76 8.25
N THR A 171 -8.26 40.20 7.80
CA THR A 171 -6.97 40.91 7.84
C THR A 171 -6.96 42.11 6.89
N LEU A 172 -7.56 42.00 5.70
CA LEU A 172 -7.67 43.10 4.75
C LEU A 172 -8.53 44.24 5.31
N LYS A 173 -9.66 43.93 5.98
CA LYS A 173 -10.49 44.94 6.65
C LYS A 173 -9.71 45.69 7.75
N LYS A 174 -8.90 44.98 8.53
CA LYS A 174 -8.04 45.60 9.56
C LYS A 174 -6.95 46.50 8.94
N LEU A 175 -6.33 46.04 7.86
CA LEU A 175 -5.30 46.81 7.14
C LEU A 175 -5.88 48.12 6.59
N TYR A 176 -7.05 48.05 5.96
CA TYR A 176 -7.75 49.24 5.46
C TYR A 176 -8.04 50.27 6.57
N ASN A 177 -8.51 49.82 7.73
CA ASN A 177 -8.76 50.71 8.87
C ASN A 177 -7.47 51.36 9.39
N LEU A 178 -6.35 50.62 9.42
CA LEU A 178 -5.05 51.15 9.84
C LEU A 178 -4.50 52.16 8.82
N GLU A 179 -4.67 51.94 7.52
CA GLU A 179 -4.29 52.91 6.48
C GLU A 179 -5.05 54.23 6.65
N MET A 180 -6.34 54.17 6.95
CA MET A 180 -7.15 55.36 7.23
C MET A 180 -6.68 56.10 8.49
N GLN A 181 -6.35 55.37 9.55
CA GLN A 181 -5.77 55.97 10.76
C GLN A 181 -4.42 56.63 10.47
N LEU A 182 -3.56 55.97 9.69
CA LEU A 182 -2.25 56.50 9.33
C LEU A 182 -2.37 57.79 8.52
N ALA A 183 -3.27 57.83 7.53
CA ALA A 183 -3.55 59.04 6.76
C ALA A 183 -4.05 60.19 7.65
N SER A 184 -4.91 59.91 8.62
CA SER A 184 -5.37 60.92 9.58
C SER A 184 -4.25 61.42 10.50
N LYS A 185 -3.34 60.53 10.93
CA LYS A 185 -2.18 60.88 11.76
C LYS A 185 -1.21 61.79 10.99
N GLN A 186 -0.89 61.44 9.74
CA GLN A 186 -0.02 62.26 8.88
C GLN A 186 -0.59 63.67 8.67
N LYS A 187 -1.93 63.79 8.55
CA LYS A 187 -2.58 65.11 8.45
C LYS A 187 -2.36 65.97 9.70
N LEU A 188 -2.55 65.39 10.89
CA LEU A 188 -2.34 66.11 12.15
C LEU A 188 -0.85 66.48 12.36
N GLU A 189 0.06 65.62 11.93
CA GLU A 189 1.50 65.85 12.04
C GLU A 189 1.95 67.04 11.19
N LEU A 190 1.42 67.17 9.97
CA LEU A 190 1.61 68.37 9.14
C LEU A 190 1.06 69.64 9.82
N GLU A 191 -0.08 69.56 10.49
CA GLU A 191 -0.69 70.69 11.21
C GLU A 191 0.15 71.10 12.43
N ILE A 192 0.71 70.14 13.15
CA ILE A 192 1.67 70.37 14.25
C ILE A 192 2.92 71.09 13.72
N GLU A 193 3.51 70.64 12.61
CA GLU A 193 4.71 71.28 12.04
C GLU A 193 4.41 72.71 11.56
N GLN A 194 3.23 72.94 10.96
CA GLN A 194 2.80 74.30 10.61
C GLN A 194 2.69 75.20 11.84
N LEU A 195 2.15 74.68 12.96
CA LEU A 195 2.06 75.43 14.21
C LEU A 195 3.44 75.67 14.84
N ARG A 196 4.33 74.67 14.84
CA ARG A 196 5.73 74.80 15.30
C ARG A 196 6.46 75.89 14.51
N GLY A 197 6.34 75.90 13.18
CA GLY A 197 6.92 76.94 12.33
C GLY A 197 6.40 78.34 12.67
N LYS A 198 5.08 78.50 12.88
CA LYS A 198 4.50 79.78 13.33
C LYS A 198 5.03 80.20 14.70
N LEU A 199 5.14 79.26 15.64
CA LEU A 199 5.64 79.52 16.98
C LEU A 199 7.10 79.97 16.97
N GLU A 200 7.96 79.33 16.17
CA GLU A 200 9.36 79.73 16.07
C GLU A 200 9.51 81.13 15.46
N VAL A 201 8.68 81.47 14.46
CA VAL A 201 8.57 82.85 13.95
C VAL A 201 8.14 83.82 15.05
N MET A 202 7.13 83.47 15.86
CA MET A 202 6.65 84.30 16.96
C MET A 202 7.70 84.46 18.08
N LYS A 203 8.49 83.42 18.38
CA LYS A 203 9.57 83.46 19.37
C LYS A 203 10.69 84.43 18.99
N HIS A 204 10.99 84.55 17.69
CA HIS A 204 11.93 85.53 17.18
C HIS A 204 11.40 86.97 17.15
N MET A 205 10.08 87.17 17.35
CA MET A 205 9.41 88.48 17.30
C MET A 205 9.37 89.23 18.64
N GLY A 206 9.92 88.66 19.71
CA GLY A 206 10.23 89.38 20.95
C GLY A 206 9.06 89.60 21.92
N ASP A 207 9.28 89.05 23.12
CA ASP A 207 8.71 89.38 24.43
C ASP A 207 7.34 88.81 24.87
N ALA A 208 7.32 88.41 26.15
CA ALA A 208 6.26 87.75 26.94
C ALA A 208 6.04 86.23 26.70
N ASP A 209 6.00 85.35 27.69
CA ASP A 209 6.05 85.48 29.14
C ASP A 209 6.33 84.07 29.71
N THR A 210 7.02 84.02 30.84
CA THR A 210 7.47 82.81 31.56
C THR A 210 6.34 81.78 31.77
N SER A 211 5.08 82.22 31.82
CA SER A 211 3.89 81.36 31.95
C SER A 211 3.63 80.46 30.74
N LEU A 212 3.97 80.89 29.52
CA LEU A 212 3.86 80.04 28.32
C LEU A 212 4.92 78.95 28.33
N LYS A 213 6.07 79.21 28.95
CA LYS A 213 7.19 78.28 29.05
C LYS A 213 6.87 77.14 30.03
N GLU A 214 6.28 77.46 31.18
CA GLU A 214 5.80 76.44 32.13
C GLU A 214 4.71 75.54 31.53
N LYS A 215 3.74 76.11 30.79
CA LYS A 215 2.72 75.30 30.08
C LYS A 215 3.30 74.48 28.95
N LEU A 216 4.34 74.98 28.28
CA LEU A 216 5.04 74.24 27.24
C LEU A 216 5.82 73.05 27.84
N ASP A 217 6.47 73.26 28.99
CA ASP A 217 7.17 72.21 29.73
C ASP A 217 6.16 71.15 30.25
N GLU A 218 4.99 71.56 30.75
CA GLU A 218 3.91 70.63 31.16
C GLU A 218 3.32 69.85 29.98
N LEU A 219 3.14 70.49 28.82
CA LEU A 219 2.68 69.82 27.59
C LEU A 219 3.76 68.88 27.00
N LEU A 220 5.04 69.25 27.11
CA LEU A 220 6.16 68.39 26.72
C LEU A 220 6.21 67.14 27.60
N GLU A 221 6.10 67.30 28.93
CA GLU A 221 6.16 66.15 29.85
C GLU A 221 4.93 65.23 29.69
N THR A 222 3.74 65.79 29.37
CA THR A 222 2.55 64.97 29.07
C THR A 222 2.61 64.29 27.70
N LEU A 223 3.30 64.88 26.72
CA LEU A 223 3.57 64.24 25.43
C LEU A 223 4.59 63.12 25.57
N GLU A 224 5.70 63.34 26.26
CA GLU A 224 6.72 62.31 26.51
C GLU A 224 6.13 61.10 27.24
N LYS A 225 5.30 61.31 28.28
CA LYS A 225 4.60 60.21 28.97
C LYS A 225 3.68 59.43 28.02
N LYS A 226 2.95 60.11 27.12
CA LYS A 226 2.08 59.45 26.14
C LYS A 226 2.87 58.68 25.09
N ASP A 227 4.03 59.19 24.67
CA ASP A 227 4.92 58.50 23.73
C ASP A 227 5.55 57.26 24.38
N GLU A 228 5.98 57.34 25.65
CA GLU A 228 6.44 56.18 26.42
C GLU A 228 5.35 55.12 26.57
N GLU A 229 4.12 55.50 26.96
CA GLU A 229 2.98 54.59 27.06
C GLU A 229 2.63 53.94 25.71
N ALA A 230 2.70 54.69 24.62
CA ALA A 230 2.46 54.18 23.27
C ALA A 230 3.55 53.19 22.83
N ILE A 231 4.83 53.47 23.15
CA ILE A 231 5.97 52.59 22.87
C ILE A 231 5.85 51.29 23.68
N ASP A 232 5.52 51.36 24.97
CA ASP A 232 5.35 50.19 25.82
C ASP A 232 4.18 49.30 25.36
N SER A 233 3.05 49.91 24.97
CA SER A 233 1.91 49.19 24.39
C SER A 233 2.27 48.49 23.07
N LEU A 234 3.06 49.16 22.22
CA LEU A 234 3.53 48.60 20.95
C LEU A 234 4.54 47.47 21.18
N ASN A 235 5.48 47.63 22.11
CA ASN A 235 6.43 46.59 22.51
C ASN A 235 5.70 45.36 23.03
N GLN A 236 4.71 45.54 23.91
CA GLN A 236 3.90 44.44 24.41
C GLN A 236 3.16 43.73 23.26
N THR A 237 2.62 44.49 22.30
CA THR A 237 1.94 43.95 21.12
C THR A 237 2.90 43.18 20.21
N LEU A 238 4.11 43.69 19.98
CA LEU A 238 5.14 43.03 19.19
C LEU A 238 5.58 41.72 19.84
N ILE A 239 5.83 41.70 21.16
CA ILE A 239 6.15 40.48 21.90
C ILE A 239 5.04 39.44 21.76
N ILE A 240 3.77 39.85 21.86
CA ILE A 240 2.63 38.94 21.67
C ILE A 240 2.58 38.40 20.24
N LYS A 241 2.80 39.25 19.23
CA LYS A 241 2.80 38.84 17.82
C LYS A 241 3.96 37.91 17.49
N GLU A 242 5.18 38.24 17.93
CA GLU A 242 6.38 37.42 17.74
C GLU A 242 6.19 36.04 18.33
N ARG A 243 5.70 35.95 19.58
CA ARG A 243 5.38 34.67 20.23
C ARG A 243 4.37 33.88 19.41
N ARG A 244 3.27 34.50 18.97
CA ARG A 244 2.25 33.84 18.12
C ARG A 244 2.84 33.34 16.81
N THR A 245 3.61 34.16 16.09
CA THR A 245 4.23 33.75 14.83
C THR A 245 5.27 32.66 15.03
N ASN A 246 5.96 32.65 16.17
CA ASN A 246 6.92 31.61 16.51
C ASN A 246 6.19 30.29 16.87
N ASP A 247 5.07 30.36 17.60
CA ASP A 247 4.22 29.21 17.88
C ASP A 247 3.67 28.57 16.58
N GLU A 248 3.18 29.41 15.64
CA GLU A 248 2.73 28.97 14.32
C GLU A 248 3.86 28.34 13.50
N LEU A 249 5.07 28.92 13.55
CA LEU A 249 6.25 28.40 12.86
C LEU A 249 6.68 27.05 13.43
N GLU A 250 6.71 26.91 14.75
CA GLU A 250 7.04 25.65 15.43
C GLU A 250 5.95 24.58 15.18
N GLU A 251 4.68 24.95 15.17
CA GLU A 251 3.58 24.04 14.81
C GLU A 251 3.72 23.56 13.36
N ALA A 252 4.01 24.47 12.42
CA ALA A 252 4.26 24.13 11.03
C ALA A 252 5.49 23.22 10.87
N LYS A 253 6.59 23.52 11.59
CA LYS A 253 7.80 22.67 11.61
C LYS A 253 7.46 21.27 12.13
N LYS A 254 6.71 21.15 13.23
CA LYS A 254 6.27 19.87 13.81
C LYS A 254 5.38 19.08 12.86
N ALA A 255 4.43 19.75 12.21
CA ALA A 255 3.54 19.13 11.22
C ALA A 255 4.32 18.61 10.01
N LEU A 256 5.26 19.39 9.48
CA LEU A 256 6.13 18.97 8.37
C LEU A 256 7.03 17.81 8.77
N THR A 257 7.65 17.88 9.95
CA THR A 257 8.51 16.80 10.48
C THR A 257 7.75 15.48 10.63
N THR A 258 6.45 15.53 10.95
CA THR A 258 5.59 14.34 11.09
C THR A 258 5.07 13.81 9.74
N SER A 259 4.82 14.70 8.77
CA SER A 259 4.16 14.37 7.50
C SER A 259 5.14 14.06 6.36
N LEU A 260 6.27 14.77 6.30
CA LEU A 260 7.25 14.67 5.23
C LEU A 260 7.83 13.24 5.07
N PRO A 261 8.09 12.45 6.13
CA PRO A 261 8.52 11.06 5.99
C PRO A 261 7.50 10.16 5.27
N LYS A 262 6.20 10.44 5.44
CA LYS A 262 5.12 9.65 4.82
C LYS A 262 4.98 9.94 3.32
N MET A 263 5.34 11.16 2.92
CA MET A 263 5.20 11.64 1.54
C MET A 263 6.48 11.45 0.73
N SER A 264 7.62 11.27 1.39
CA SER A 264 8.95 11.21 0.81
C SER A 264 9.39 9.76 0.59
N GLY A 265 9.94 9.46 -0.59
CA GLY A 265 10.56 8.15 -0.86
C GLY A 265 12.06 8.20 -0.54
N ALA A 266 12.73 7.05 -0.58
CA ALA A 266 14.15 6.88 -0.24
C ALA A 266 15.14 7.78 -1.03
N ARG A 267 14.70 8.42 -2.13
CA ARG A 267 15.50 9.35 -2.96
C ARG A 267 15.03 10.82 -2.89
N SER A 268 14.40 11.23 -1.80
CA SER A 268 13.92 12.60 -1.67
C SER A 268 15.07 13.53 -1.27
N LEU A 269 15.22 14.66 -1.98
CA LEU A 269 16.29 15.63 -1.70
C LEU A 269 16.13 16.32 -0.35
N ILE A 270 14.87 16.54 0.07
CA ILE A 270 14.54 17.10 1.36
C ILE A 270 13.71 16.07 2.12
N GLY A 271 14.03 15.87 3.40
CA GLY A 271 13.32 14.97 4.28
C GLY A 271 13.58 15.30 5.74
N VAL A 272 13.40 14.29 6.60
CA VAL A 272 13.61 14.41 8.04
C VAL A 272 14.82 13.57 8.41
N ARG A 273 15.78 14.16 9.12
CA ARG A 273 16.94 13.49 9.68
C ARG A 273 16.83 13.52 11.21
N ARG A 274 17.18 12.42 11.89
CA ARG A 274 17.27 12.40 13.35
C ARG A 274 18.69 12.79 13.75
N MET A 275 18.84 13.99 14.31
CA MET A 275 20.13 14.52 14.74
C MET A 275 20.57 13.81 16.01
N GLY A 276 21.76 13.21 16.00
CA GLY A 276 22.27 12.44 17.14
C GLY A 276 21.92 10.96 17.14
N GLU A 277 21.34 10.45 16.05
CA GLU A 277 21.23 9.01 15.83
C GLU A 277 22.51 8.48 15.17
N VAL A 278 22.98 7.31 15.60
CA VAL A 278 24.14 6.65 15.00
C VAL A 278 23.74 6.18 13.61
N ASP A 279 24.50 6.57 12.57
CA ASP A 279 24.24 6.05 11.22
C ASP A 279 24.62 4.57 11.19
N GLN A 280 23.60 3.73 11.32
CA GLN A 280 23.75 2.28 11.39
C GLN A 280 24.51 1.74 10.18
N LYS A 281 24.25 2.24 8.97
CA LYS A 281 24.94 1.76 7.77
C LYS A 281 26.41 2.14 7.79
N ALA A 282 26.71 3.41 8.07
CA ALA A 282 28.09 3.87 8.15
C ALA A 282 28.86 3.16 9.28
N PHE A 283 28.19 2.88 10.40
CA PHE A 283 28.76 2.16 11.54
C PHE A 283 29.05 0.69 11.19
N LEU A 284 28.11 -0.01 10.54
CA LEU A 284 28.30 -1.38 10.06
C LEU A 284 29.45 -1.48 9.06
N ASP A 285 29.47 -0.61 8.06
CA ASP A 285 30.52 -0.56 7.03
C ASP A 285 31.90 -0.30 7.68
N ALA A 286 31.96 0.59 8.69
CA ALA A 286 33.18 0.86 9.44
C ALA A 286 33.65 -0.34 10.29
N CYS A 287 32.72 -1.08 10.91
CA CYS A 287 33.06 -2.25 11.73
C CYS A 287 33.55 -3.43 10.86
N LYS A 288 32.95 -3.64 9.69
CA LYS A 288 33.37 -4.69 8.72
C LYS A 288 34.79 -4.50 8.20
N GLU A 289 35.25 -3.24 8.13
CA GLU A 289 36.61 -2.95 7.67
C GLU A 289 37.69 -3.30 8.72
N LYS A 290 37.34 -3.31 10.01
CA LYS A 290 38.28 -3.53 11.11
C LYS A 290 38.20 -4.91 11.74
N THR A 291 37.02 -5.52 11.75
CA THR A 291 36.75 -6.83 12.37
C THR A 291 36.59 -7.90 11.27
N ALA A 292 36.99 -9.15 11.55
CA ALA A 292 36.69 -10.29 10.67
C ALA A 292 35.26 -10.84 10.88
N GLU A 293 34.43 -10.11 11.63
CA GLU A 293 33.09 -10.49 12.04
C GLU A 293 32.09 -9.97 10.99
N ASP A 294 31.61 -10.87 10.12
CA ASP A 294 30.58 -10.58 9.11
C ASP A 294 29.15 -10.81 9.63
N ASP A 295 29.00 -11.04 10.94
CA ASP A 295 27.70 -11.22 11.59
C ASP A 295 26.97 -9.88 11.73
N GLU A 296 26.14 -9.59 10.73
CA GLU A 296 25.35 -8.36 10.64
C GLU A 296 24.39 -8.18 11.84
N GLU A 297 23.89 -9.25 12.44
CA GLU A 297 23.02 -9.18 13.62
C GLU A 297 23.81 -8.74 14.86
N LYS A 298 25.01 -9.29 15.08
CA LYS A 298 25.89 -8.85 16.19
C LYS A 298 26.32 -7.40 16.04
N LEU A 299 26.65 -6.97 14.82
CA LEU A 299 27.06 -5.60 14.56
C LEU A 299 25.89 -4.62 14.72
N ALA A 300 24.66 -5.02 14.38
CA ALA A 300 23.46 -4.22 14.66
C ALA A 300 23.20 -4.09 16.17
N LEU A 301 23.35 -5.17 16.95
CA LEU A 301 23.28 -5.11 18.41
C LEU A 301 24.32 -4.17 19.02
N LEU A 302 25.52 -4.15 18.44
CA LEU A 302 26.60 -3.26 18.88
C LEU A 302 26.30 -1.79 18.58
N CYS A 303 25.70 -1.50 17.41
CA CYS A 303 25.22 -0.15 17.08
C CYS A 303 24.17 0.33 18.09
N SER A 304 23.18 -0.51 18.39
CA SER A 304 22.14 -0.21 19.40
C SER A 304 22.73 0.02 20.79
N LYS A 305 23.73 -0.79 21.19
CA LYS A 305 24.44 -0.59 22.46
C LYS A 305 25.06 0.81 22.54
N TRP A 306 25.71 1.27 21.47
CA TRP A 306 26.30 2.60 21.44
C TRP A 306 25.25 3.71 21.40
N GLU A 307 24.13 3.52 20.72
CA GLU A 307 22.99 4.44 20.79
C GLU A 307 22.44 4.60 22.20
N ASP A 308 22.34 3.50 22.96
CA ASP A 308 21.89 3.55 24.35
C ASP A 308 22.93 4.22 25.25
N GLU A 309 24.21 3.96 25.00
CA GLU A 309 25.30 4.59 25.74
C GLU A 309 25.29 6.12 25.55
N ILE A 310 25.23 6.63 24.31
CA ILE A 310 25.22 8.08 24.03
C ILE A 310 24.01 8.81 24.62
N ARG A 311 22.91 8.09 24.88
CA ARG A 311 21.68 8.60 25.50
C ARG A 311 21.78 8.69 27.02
N GLN A 312 22.72 8.01 27.66
CA GLN A 312 22.87 8.04 29.12
C GLN A 312 23.18 9.48 29.59
N PRO A 313 22.32 10.09 30.42
CA PRO A 313 22.56 11.43 30.96
C PRO A 313 23.87 11.52 31.75
N GLU A 314 24.25 10.43 32.43
CA GLU A 314 25.44 10.33 33.27
C GLU A 314 26.74 10.33 32.46
N TRP A 315 26.67 9.98 31.17
CA TRP A 315 27.83 9.98 30.30
C TRP A 315 27.87 11.27 29.48
N HIS A 316 28.58 12.30 29.96
CA HIS A 316 28.69 13.59 29.27
C HIS A 316 30.16 13.91 28.93
N PRO A 317 30.69 13.40 27.81
CA PRO A 317 32.12 13.49 27.48
C PRO A 317 32.53 14.88 26.93
N PHE A 318 31.90 15.97 27.38
CA PHE A 318 32.17 17.33 26.92
C PHE A 318 32.85 18.17 28.00
N LYS A 319 33.79 19.03 27.61
CA LYS A 319 34.38 20.04 28.49
C LYS A 319 34.17 21.42 27.87
N VAL A 320 33.63 22.33 28.67
CA VAL A 320 33.54 23.76 28.36
C VAL A 320 34.95 24.36 28.39
N ILE A 321 35.42 24.86 27.25
CA ILE A 321 36.58 25.75 27.19
C ILE A 321 36.11 27.17 26.86
N GLN A 322 36.58 28.15 27.64
CA GLN A 322 36.43 29.57 27.31
C GLN A 322 37.54 29.93 26.33
N VAL A 323 37.17 30.44 25.17
CA VAL A 323 38.08 31.07 24.21
C VAL A 323 38.02 32.58 24.49
N ASP A 324 39.13 33.15 24.96
CA ASP A 324 39.49 34.56 25.23
C ASP A 324 38.42 35.63 24.89
N GLY A 325 38.04 36.59 25.73
CA GLY A 325 38.58 37.13 26.96
C GLY A 325 37.84 38.43 27.28
N GLU A 326 36.73 38.32 28.04
CA GLU A 326 36.19 39.34 28.94
C GLU A 326 35.06 38.68 29.72
N ALA A 327 35.42 38.04 30.84
CA ALA A 327 34.45 37.46 31.75
C ALA A 327 33.70 38.59 32.47
N LYS A 328 32.49 38.91 32.00
CA LYS A 328 31.43 39.41 32.88
C LYS A 328 30.52 38.25 33.21
N GLU A 329 30.47 37.96 34.51
CA GLU A 329 29.72 36.90 35.16
C GLU A 329 28.35 36.64 34.53
N LEU A 330 28.16 35.44 33.97
CA LEU A 330 26.84 34.92 33.65
C LEU A 330 26.65 33.60 34.39
N PHE A 331 25.95 33.74 35.51
CA PHE A 331 25.34 32.66 36.26
C PHE A 331 24.52 31.76 35.34
N SER A 332 24.77 30.46 35.49
CA SER A 332 24.03 29.36 34.90
C SER A 332 22.51 29.52 35.07
N GLY A 333 21.81 29.20 33.98
CA GLY A 333 20.38 29.00 33.81
C GLY A 333 19.43 29.31 34.97
N ARG A 334 18.44 30.18 34.67
CA ARG A 334 17.13 30.33 35.35
C ARG A 334 16.94 31.47 36.35
N PHE A 335 17.85 32.45 36.46
CA PHE A 335 17.60 33.67 37.27
C PHE A 335 17.47 35.00 36.52
N ILE A 336 17.78 35.04 35.22
CA ILE A 336 17.84 36.32 34.47
C ILE A 336 16.57 36.64 33.67
N LEU A 337 15.38 36.29 34.14
CA LEU A 337 14.12 36.76 33.54
C LEU A 337 13.29 37.64 34.48
N ARG A 338 13.71 37.81 35.74
CA ARG A 338 13.00 38.63 36.73
C ARG A 338 13.63 40.00 37.02
N LYS A 339 14.80 40.31 36.44
CA LYS A 339 15.52 41.59 36.64
C LYS A 339 15.76 42.39 35.35
N TRP A 340 14.98 42.13 34.29
CA TRP A 340 15.11 42.75 32.96
C TRP A 340 14.21 43.98 32.72
N ILE A 341 13.59 44.52 33.77
CA ILE A 341 12.70 45.67 33.65
C ILE A 341 13.13 46.73 34.68
N ALA A 342 14.13 47.54 34.34
CA ALA A 342 14.42 48.81 35.03
C ALA A 342 15.57 49.56 34.34
N THR A 343 15.29 50.25 33.22
CA THR A 343 15.75 51.62 32.84
C THR A 343 15.80 51.81 31.31
N PRO A 344 15.19 52.89 30.75
CA PRO A 344 15.09 53.08 29.29
C PRO A 344 16.39 53.47 28.58
N ALA A 345 17.37 54.04 29.30
CA ALA A 345 18.49 54.77 28.68
C ALA A 345 19.47 53.92 27.85
N ASN A 346 19.49 52.60 28.01
CA ASN A 346 20.52 51.74 27.38
C ASN A 346 19.95 50.71 26.39
N LEU A 347 18.70 50.87 25.95
CA LEU A 347 18.02 49.90 25.08
C LEU A 347 18.70 49.76 23.72
N TRP A 348 19.13 50.85 23.07
CA TRP A 348 19.81 50.79 21.77
C TRP A 348 21.22 50.20 21.84
N GLN A 349 22.02 50.57 22.85
CA GLN A 349 23.35 49.98 23.07
C GLN A 349 23.27 48.50 23.52
N ARG A 350 22.20 48.10 24.23
CA ARG A 350 21.96 46.69 24.59
C ARG A 350 21.36 45.87 23.46
N MET A 351 20.57 46.44 22.55
CA MET A 351 20.07 45.74 21.37
C MET A 351 21.21 45.41 20.39
N LEU A 352 22.19 46.33 20.27
CA LEU A 352 23.48 46.06 19.61
C LEU A 352 24.31 44.98 20.34
N ALA A 353 24.27 44.91 21.67
CA ALA A 353 24.97 43.87 22.45
C ALA A 353 24.28 42.48 22.39
N VAL A 354 22.95 42.42 22.29
CA VAL A 354 22.19 41.17 22.05
C VAL A 354 22.48 40.62 20.65
N SER A 355 22.86 41.49 19.71
CA SER A 355 23.33 41.09 18.38
C SER A 355 24.78 40.56 18.37
N ASN A 356 25.54 40.71 19.46
CA ASN A 356 26.97 40.38 19.47
C ASN A 356 27.54 39.80 20.78
N THR A 357 26.75 39.01 21.53
CA THR A 357 27.27 38.24 22.67
C THR A 357 26.95 36.74 22.54
N HIS A 358 27.32 36.16 21.39
CA HIS A 358 27.71 34.75 21.38
C HIS A 358 29.13 34.68 21.94
N SER A 359 29.26 34.78 23.28
CA SER A 359 30.46 34.28 23.96
C SER A 359 30.61 32.83 23.52
N MET A 360 31.57 32.54 22.63
CA MET A 360 31.83 31.20 22.10
C MET A 360 32.37 30.31 23.22
N VAL A 361 31.47 29.78 24.03
CA VAL A 361 31.72 28.57 24.80
C VAL A 361 31.70 27.43 23.80
N ARG A 362 32.86 26.95 23.38
CA ARG A 362 32.96 25.71 22.60
C ARG A 362 33.11 24.55 23.58
N GLU A 363 32.18 23.62 23.51
CA GLU A 363 32.28 22.34 24.20
C GLU A 363 33.03 21.36 23.30
N ILE A 364 34.23 20.97 23.73
CA ILE A 364 35.06 19.98 23.02
C ILE A 364 34.87 18.63 23.71
N ILE A 365 34.75 17.56 22.92
CA ILE A 365 34.74 16.19 23.45
C ILE A 365 36.11 15.88 24.05
N LYS A 366 36.14 15.41 25.30
CA LYS A 366 37.34 14.74 25.79
C LYS A 366 37.45 13.40 25.08
N GLU A 367 38.41 13.28 24.16
CA GLU A 367 38.80 11.99 23.57
C GLU A 367 39.35 10.99 24.61
N ASP A 368 39.56 11.42 25.87
CA ASP A 368 40.09 10.64 27.00
C ASP A 368 39.00 10.05 27.93
N VAL A 369 37.81 9.74 27.44
CA VAL A 369 36.86 8.94 28.22
C VAL A 369 37.08 7.48 27.85
N ASP A 370 37.48 6.65 28.83
CA ASP A 370 37.85 5.23 28.68
C ASP A 370 36.97 4.43 27.71
N LYS A 371 35.68 4.77 27.62
CA LYS A 371 34.70 4.20 26.70
C LYS A 371 34.96 4.51 25.21
N LEU A 372 35.26 5.76 24.84
CA LEU A 372 35.57 6.13 23.44
C LEU A 372 36.92 5.57 22.98
N GLN A 373 37.90 5.50 23.89
CA GLN A 373 39.19 4.87 23.61
C GLN A 373 39.04 3.35 23.41
N ALA A 374 38.25 2.67 24.26
CA ALA A 374 37.90 1.27 24.09
C ALA A 374 37.19 1.03 22.75
N LEU A 375 36.22 1.88 22.38
CA LEU A 375 35.54 1.81 21.08
C LEU A 375 36.55 1.91 19.92
N LYS A 376 37.44 2.90 19.97
CA LYS A 376 38.46 3.11 18.93
C LYS A 376 39.42 1.91 18.82
N ALA A 377 39.78 1.28 19.95
CA ALA A 377 40.64 0.10 19.98
C ALA A 377 39.93 -1.15 19.43
N GLU A 378 38.67 -1.37 19.80
CA GLU A 378 37.88 -2.56 19.43
C GLU A 378 37.36 -2.51 17.99
N LEU A 379 36.79 -1.36 17.57
CA LEU A 379 36.02 -1.22 16.32
C LEU A 379 36.68 -0.30 15.29
N GLY A 380 37.79 0.35 15.67
CA GLY A 380 38.57 1.20 14.78
C GLY A 380 38.09 2.65 14.73
N GLU A 381 38.89 3.47 14.05
CA GLU A 381 38.72 4.93 13.98
C GLU A 381 37.45 5.36 13.24
N LYS A 382 37.05 4.62 12.19
CA LYS A 382 35.84 4.95 11.43
C LYS A 382 34.58 4.79 12.28
N ALA A 383 34.47 3.68 13.03
CA ALA A 383 33.33 3.44 13.93
C ALA A 383 33.29 4.48 15.06
N HIS A 384 34.46 4.82 15.62
CA HIS A 384 34.61 5.90 16.60
C HIS A 384 34.06 7.23 16.08
N ASN A 385 34.44 7.62 14.87
CA ASN A 385 34.02 8.91 14.31
C ASN A 385 32.50 8.99 14.08
N VAL A 386 31.85 7.87 13.73
CA VAL A 386 30.37 7.83 13.59
C VAL A 386 29.69 8.08 14.94
N VAL A 387 30.16 7.43 16.02
CA VAL A 387 29.60 7.60 17.37
C VAL A 387 29.89 9.00 17.92
N VAL A 388 31.10 9.53 17.69
CA VAL A 388 31.48 10.90 18.08
C VAL A 388 30.64 11.94 17.34
N LYS A 389 30.36 11.73 16.05
CA LYS A 389 29.46 12.60 15.28
C LYS A 389 28.05 12.61 15.89
N ALA A 390 27.50 11.44 16.22
CA ALA A 390 26.20 11.35 16.88
C ALA A 390 26.20 12.05 18.25
N LEU A 391 27.25 11.87 19.06
CA LEU A 391 27.40 12.59 20.34
C LEU A 391 27.39 14.11 20.16
N HIS A 392 28.16 14.63 19.19
CA HIS A 392 28.18 16.05 18.88
C HIS A 392 26.81 16.57 18.48
N GLU A 393 26.10 15.85 17.62
CA GLU A 393 24.75 16.21 17.18
C GLU A 393 23.74 16.18 18.34
N ILE A 394 23.81 15.22 19.26
CA ILE A 394 22.99 15.23 20.48
C ILE A 394 23.27 16.48 21.30
N ASN A 395 24.54 16.86 21.47
CA ASN A 395 24.91 18.00 22.29
C ASN A 395 24.50 19.34 21.65
N GLU A 396 24.55 19.44 20.33
CA GLU A 396 24.13 20.63 19.59
C GLU A 396 22.61 20.80 19.59
N TYR A 397 21.86 19.72 19.35
CA TYR A 397 20.42 19.80 19.12
C TYR A 397 19.59 19.55 20.38
N ASN A 398 20.07 18.71 21.31
CA ASN A 398 19.32 18.33 22.52
C ASN A 398 20.25 18.02 23.71
N PRO A 399 21.07 18.97 24.17
CA PRO A 399 22.09 18.73 25.20
C PRO A 399 21.49 18.22 26.51
N SER A 400 20.31 18.72 26.90
CA SER A 400 19.63 18.31 28.13
C SER A 400 18.80 17.03 27.98
N GLY A 401 18.13 16.83 26.85
CA GLY A 401 17.24 15.68 26.65
C GLY A 401 17.96 14.40 26.24
N ARG A 402 19.13 14.50 25.58
CA ARG A 402 19.99 13.36 25.20
C ARG A 402 19.33 12.32 24.29
N TYR A 403 18.21 12.65 23.64
CA TYR A 403 17.57 11.82 22.61
C TYR A 403 17.64 12.49 21.24
N PRO A 404 17.70 11.72 20.14
CA PRO A 404 17.76 12.28 18.80
C PRO A 404 16.51 13.11 18.47
N LEU A 405 16.73 14.32 17.93
CA LEU A 405 15.63 15.19 17.50
C LEU A 405 15.46 15.16 15.98
N PRO A 406 14.21 15.07 15.49
CA PRO A 406 13.96 15.12 14.06
C PRO A 406 14.07 16.56 13.56
N GLU A 407 14.89 16.76 12.52
CA GLU A 407 15.13 18.05 11.90
C GLU A 407 14.87 17.96 10.38
N LEU A 408 14.36 19.05 9.80
CA LEU A 408 14.19 19.18 8.36
C LEU A 408 15.57 19.31 7.71
N TRP A 409 15.87 18.42 6.76
CA TRP A 409 17.22 18.28 6.22
C TRP A 409 17.21 18.29 4.68
N ASN A 410 18.18 19.00 4.10
CA ASN A 410 18.50 18.92 2.69
C ASN A 410 19.69 17.95 2.54
N PHE A 411 19.41 16.77 1.99
CA PHE A 411 20.39 15.70 1.79
C PHE A 411 21.36 15.95 0.62
N LYS A 412 21.08 16.92 -0.24
CA LYS A 412 21.98 17.29 -1.33
C LYS A 412 23.17 18.10 -0.81
N ASP A 413 22.88 19.07 0.06
CA ASP A 413 23.87 20.03 0.58
C ASP A 413 24.32 19.67 2.02
N ASP A 414 23.85 18.54 2.56
CA ASP A 414 24.05 18.04 3.92
C ASP A 414 23.91 19.12 5.01
N GLN A 415 22.79 19.85 4.97
CA GLN A 415 22.50 20.93 5.90
C GLN A 415 21.02 21.01 6.27
N LYS A 416 20.73 21.75 7.35
CA LYS A 416 19.37 22.05 7.78
C LYS A 416 18.60 22.79 6.69
N ALA A 417 17.41 22.28 6.36
CA ALA A 417 16.54 22.87 5.34
C ALA A 417 15.68 23.99 5.95
N PRO A 418 15.76 25.24 5.44
CA PRO A 418 14.88 26.31 5.87
C PRO A 418 13.43 26.07 5.42
N MET A 419 12.47 26.52 6.22
CA MET A 419 11.02 26.28 5.99
C MET A 419 10.55 26.71 4.59
N GLY A 420 11.08 27.83 4.07
CA GLY A 420 10.74 28.31 2.72
C GLY A 420 11.20 27.33 1.62
N GLU A 421 12.36 26.71 1.77
CA GLU A 421 12.87 25.71 0.83
C GLU A 421 12.05 24.43 0.88
N VAL A 422 11.73 23.96 2.09
CA VAL A 422 10.88 22.78 2.31
C VAL A 422 9.50 22.99 1.67
N ALA A 423 8.87 24.15 1.89
CA ALA A 423 7.60 24.51 1.28
C ALA A 423 7.67 24.53 -0.26
N ALA A 424 8.71 25.16 -0.83
CA ALA A 424 8.92 25.20 -2.27
C ALA A 424 9.10 23.79 -2.87
N TYR A 425 9.86 22.92 -2.19
CA TYR A 425 10.06 21.53 -2.58
C TYR A 425 8.74 20.74 -2.61
N ILE A 426 7.92 20.86 -1.56
CA ILE A 426 6.61 20.19 -1.48
C ILE A 426 5.69 20.65 -2.60
N VAL A 427 5.58 21.97 -2.83
CA VAL A 427 4.76 22.54 -3.91
C VAL A 427 5.23 22.05 -5.29
N LYS A 428 6.54 22.01 -5.53
CA LYS A 428 7.13 21.51 -6.79
C LYS A 428 6.79 20.03 -7.02
N ARG A 429 6.90 19.21 -5.98
CA ARG A 429 6.57 17.77 -6.02
C ARG A 429 5.08 17.54 -6.30
N TRP A 430 4.21 18.30 -5.64
CA TRP A 430 2.76 18.25 -5.86
C TRP A 430 2.37 18.64 -7.30
N LYS A 431 2.93 19.73 -7.84
CA LYS A 431 2.71 20.14 -9.25
C LYS A 431 3.14 19.06 -10.23
N SER A 432 4.26 18.39 -9.96
CA SER A 432 4.78 17.30 -10.81
C SER A 432 3.89 16.07 -10.77
N TYR A 433 3.37 15.72 -9.58
CA TYR A 433 2.43 14.61 -9.42
C TYR A 433 1.11 14.86 -10.17
N LYS A 434 0.54 16.08 -10.07
CA LYS A 434 -0.67 16.45 -10.81
C LYS A 434 -0.51 16.31 -12.32
N ARG A 435 0.59 16.80 -12.89
CA ARG A 435 0.85 16.73 -14.34
C ARG A 435 0.92 15.29 -14.83
N LYS A 436 1.59 14.38 -14.10
CA LYS A 436 1.70 12.97 -14.49
C LYS A 436 0.33 12.29 -14.54
N HIS A 437 -0.57 12.60 -13.62
CA HIS A 437 -1.93 12.03 -13.63
C HIS A 437 -2.89 12.66 -14.64
N THR A 438 -2.53 13.77 -15.28
CA THR A 438 -3.35 14.36 -16.36
C THR A 438 -3.08 13.73 -17.73
N TYR A 439 -1.99 12.96 -17.89
CA TYR A 439 -1.63 12.30 -19.15
C TYR A 439 -2.07 10.83 -19.24
N TYR A 440 -2.68 10.28 -18.19
CA TYR A 440 -3.14 8.88 -18.12
C TYR A 440 -4.65 8.74 -17.86
N THR A 441 -5.39 9.85 -17.98
CA THR A 441 -6.86 9.91 -18.04
C THR A 441 -7.24 10.46 -19.39
#